data_AF-A0A7Y7NNC6-F1
#
_entry.id   AF-A0A7Y7NNC6-F1
#
_cell.length_a   1.000
_cell.length_b   1.000
_cell.length_c   1.000
_cell.angle_alpha   90.00
_cell.angle_beta   90.00
_cell.angle_gamma   90.00
#
_symmetry.space_group_name_H-M   'P 1'
#
loop_
_entity.id
_entity.type
_entity.pdbx_description
1 polymer ?
#
loop_
_entity_poly.entity_id
_entity_poly.type
_entity_poly.pdbx_seq_one_letter_code
_entity_poly.pdbx_strand_id
1 'polypeptide(L)'
;MAGHGVMAGSGDESEYYYLTPEARSIDLSDPVIRRQYGIASSELTEWIKKIPALKQVMVLDTCAAGGAAAKLVEKRSLSSDQIRSLERLKDRTGFHVLMGAAADKQSLEASRYGQGLLTYALLQGMKGAALRDDQFVDVQKLFQHAADEVPRLAGSVGGIQRPLIASPLGASFDIGQLTSSDKPLIPLATVKPMILKSAFQDTDELDDTIFLGKLVNSRLREQSMRLRGAQLVYVDTDELPGAWSMNGRYQREGDNIKVKVVMRAGTVKRDFSVQGTANDLPGLAVMILDRAQELLLE
;
A
#
# COMPACT_ATOMS: atom_id res chain seq x y z
N MET A 1 9.61 -12.48 6.57
CA MET A 1 8.44 -12.64 7.46
C MET A 1 7.50 -11.47 7.25
N ALA A 2 6.19 -11.68 7.22
CA ALA A 2 5.19 -10.64 6.98
C ALA A 2 4.07 -10.74 8.02
N GLY A 3 3.80 -9.65 8.75
CA GLY A 3 2.89 -9.69 9.89
C GLY A 3 2.90 -8.41 10.74
N HIS A 4 2.47 -8.51 11.99
CA HIS A 4 2.50 -7.37 12.90
C HIS A 4 3.82 -7.31 13.68
N GLY A 5 4.40 -6.11 13.74
CA GLY A 5 5.57 -5.82 14.54
C GLY A 5 5.23 -4.78 15.62
N VAL A 6 5.78 -4.94 16.81
CA VAL A 6 5.58 -4.00 17.92
C VAL A 6 6.92 -3.71 18.59
N MET A 7 7.14 -2.45 18.97
CA MET A 7 8.23 -2.08 19.88
C MET A 7 7.72 -2.18 21.32
N ALA A 8 8.39 -2.94 22.17
CA ALA A 8 8.07 -3.05 23.58
C ALA A 8 9.30 -2.75 24.44
N GLY A 9 9.09 -2.30 25.68
CA GLY A 9 10.15 -1.79 26.56
C GLY A 9 10.29 -0.26 26.48
N SER A 10 11.21 0.30 27.25
CA SER A 10 11.42 1.74 27.36
C SER A 10 12.89 2.10 27.31
N GLY A 11 13.25 3.17 26.60
CA GLY A 11 14.62 3.65 26.49
C GLY A 11 15.55 2.60 25.86
N ASP A 12 16.68 2.33 26.51
CA ASP A 12 17.69 1.41 25.98
C ASP A 12 17.26 -0.07 25.99
N GLU A 13 16.22 -0.41 26.77
CA GLU A 13 15.59 -1.74 26.80
C GLU A 13 14.50 -1.92 25.73
N SER A 14 14.26 -0.92 24.89
CA SER A 14 13.33 -1.05 23.76
C SER A 14 13.77 -2.18 22.82
N GLU A 15 12.87 -3.09 22.51
CA GLU A 15 13.11 -4.23 21.63
C GLU A 15 11.94 -4.43 20.67
N TYR A 16 12.27 -4.85 19.44
CA TYR A 16 11.29 -5.22 18.43
C TYR A 16 10.78 -6.64 18.66
N TYR A 17 9.48 -6.83 18.54
CA TYR A 17 8.80 -8.12 18.60
C TYR A 17 7.97 -8.35 17.33
N TYR A 18 8.14 -9.52 16.72
CA TYR A 18 7.26 -10.03 15.68
C TYR A 18 6.11 -10.81 16.34
N LEU A 19 4.85 -10.45 16.04
CA LEU A 19 3.70 -11.11 16.64
C LEU A 19 3.35 -12.41 15.92
N THR A 20 3.09 -13.45 16.70
CA THR A 20 2.56 -14.73 16.23
C THR A 20 1.08 -14.60 15.83
N PRO A 21 0.55 -15.50 14.99
CA PRO A 21 -0.87 -15.50 14.60
C PRO A 21 -1.85 -15.59 15.78
N GLU A 22 -1.42 -16.16 16.90
CA GLU A 22 -2.23 -16.33 18.12
C GLU A 22 -2.32 -15.05 18.96
N ALA A 23 -1.51 -14.03 18.67
CA ALA A 23 -1.54 -12.74 19.36
C ALA A 23 -2.90 -12.06 19.19
N ARG A 24 -3.64 -11.90 20.28
CA ARG A 24 -4.95 -11.22 20.30
C ARG A 24 -4.86 -9.72 20.55
N SER A 25 -3.67 -9.22 20.88
CA SER A 25 -3.40 -7.82 21.17
C SER A 25 -2.01 -7.45 20.68
N ILE A 26 -1.86 -6.17 20.29
CA ILE A 26 -0.55 -5.56 20.01
C ILE A 26 0.10 -4.98 21.28
N ASP A 27 -0.61 -4.97 22.40
CA ASP A 27 -0.07 -4.54 23.69
C ASP A 27 0.77 -5.67 24.30
N LEU A 28 2.09 -5.44 24.36
CA LEU A 28 3.09 -6.35 24.93
C LEU A 28 3.65 -5.85 26.27
N SER A 29 2.89 -5.00 26.98
CA SER A 29 3.25 -4.54 28.33
C SER A 29 3.36 -5.69 29.32
N ASP A 30 2.45 -6.69 29.23
CA ASP A 30 2.50 -7.92 30.01
C ASP A 30 3.65 -8.84 29.52
N PRO A 31 4.64 -9.15 30.38
CA PRO A 31 5.75 -10.03 30.02
C PRO A 31 5.34 -11.45 29.62
N VAL A 32 4.21 -11.98 30.15
CA VAL A 32 3.71 -13.32 29.82
C VAL A 32 3.16 -13.32 28.40
N ILE A 33 2.31 -12.35 28.06
CA ILE A 33 1.78 -12.16 26.71
C ILE A 33 2.93 -11.93 25.72
N ARG A 34 3.91 -11.09 26.11
CA ARG A 34 5.09 -10.81 25.29
C ARG A 34 5.91 -12.05 24.97
N ARG A 35 6.18 -12.90 25.96
CA ARG A 35 6.95 -14.14 25.77
C ARG A 35 6.16 -15.23 25.03
N GLN A 36 4.84 -15.28 25.23
CA GLN A 36 4.00 -16.31 24.63
C GLN A 36 3.67 -16.04 23.15
N TYR A 37 3.48 -14.77 22.80
CA TYR A 37 2.92 -14.39 21.49
C TYR A 37 3.83 -13.48 20.66
N GLY A 38 4.98 -13.05 21.18
CA GLY A 38 5.97 -12.25 20.46
C GLY A 38 7.29 -13.01 20.31
N ILE A 39 7.90 -12.89 19.14
CA ILE A 39 9.27 -13.33 18.88
C ILE A 39 10.18 -12.11 18.92
N ALA A 40 11.10 -12.07 19.88
CA ALA A 40 11.99 -10.95 20.07
C ALA A 40 13.05 -10.88 18.95
N SER A 41 13.51 -9.66 18.66
CA SER A 41 14.61 -9.44 17.71
C SER A 41 15.90 -10.17 18.12
N SER A 42 16.17 -10.28 19.42
CA SER A 42 17.26 -11.07 20.00
C SER A 42 17.11 -12.57 19.74
N GLU A 43 15.91 -13.12 19.87
CA GLU A 43 15.63 -14.54 19.55
C GLU A 43 15.85 -14.82 18.06
N LEU A 44 15.34 -13.94 17.18
CA LEU A 44 15.58 -14.04 15.73
C LEU A 44 17.07 -14.02 15.41
N THR A 45 17.82 -13.13 16.05
CA THR A 45 19.29 -13.04 15.93
C THR A 45 19.95 -14.36 16.31
N GLU A 46 19.57 -14.94 17.45
CA GLU A 46 20.14 -16.19 17.94
C GLU A 46 19.85 -17.37 17.02
N TRP A 47 18.66 -17.44 16.46
CA TRP A 47 18.30 -18.49 15.51
C TRP A 47 19.09 -18.36 14.21
N ILE A 48 19.22 -17.15 13.66
CA ILE A 48 19.94 -16.94 12.41
C ILE A 48 21.44 -17.21 12.57
N LYS A 49 22.04 -16.88 13.72
CA LYS A 49 23.44 -17.23 14.04
C LYS A 49 23.74 -18.72 14.02
N LYS A 50 22.73 -19.58 14.24
CA LYS A 50 22.90 -21.04 14.20
C LYS A 50 22.89 -21.59 12.77
N ILE A 51 22.51 -20.79 11.79
CA ILE A 51 22.48 -21.21 10.38
C ILE A 51 23.90 -21.06 9.80
N PRO A 52 24.51 -22.14 9.25
CA PRO A 52 25.91 -22.12 8.79
C PRO A 52 26.15 -21.34 7.49
N ALA A 53 25.12 -20.67 6.95
CA ALA A 53 25.22 -19.88 5.73
C ALA A 53 25.98 -18.57 5.98
N LEU A 54 27.00 -18.30 5.15
CA LEU A 54 27.83 -17.09 5.23
C LEU A 54 27.15 -15.83 4.68
N LYS A 55 26.14 -16.03 3.83
CA LYS A 55 25.37 -14.98 3.17
C LYS A 55 23.92 -15.13 3.57
N GLN A 56 23.43 -14.19 4.36
CA GLN A 56 22.09 -14.23 4.93
C GLN A 56 21.37 -12.92 4.62
N VAL A 57 20.06 -13.02 4.43
CA VAL A 57 19.19 -11.89 4.17
C VAL A 57 17.92 -12.09 4.98
N MET A 58 17.51 -11.06 5.71
CA MET A 58 16.26 -11.06 6.47
C MET A 58 15.37 -9.91 5.98
N VAL A 59 14.17 -10.25 5.53
CA VAL A 59 13.13 -9.27 5.19
C VAL A 59 12.01 -9.38 6.20
N LEU A 60 11.70 -8.27 6.86
CA LEU A 60 10.64 -8.11 7.85
C LEU A 60 9.60 -7.15 7.27
N ASP A 61 8.61 -7.69 6.55
CA ASP A 61 7.46 -6.93 6.06
C ASP A 61 6.43 -6.77 7.17
N THR A 62 6.79 -6.00 8.19
CA THR A 62 5.88 -5.71 9.29
C THR A 62 5.40 -4.28 9.26
N CYS A 63 4.10 -4.09 9.37
CA CYS A 63 3.57 -2.82 9.84
C CYS A 63 3.95 -2.76 11.32
N ALA A 64 5.04 -2.07 11.65
CA ALA A 64 5.28 -1.69 13.03
C ALA A 64 4.09 -0.82 13.43
N ALA A 65 3.12 -1.38 14.16
CA ALA A 65 2.00 -0.61 14.67
C ALA A 65 2.62 0.50 15.50
N GLY A 66 2.61 1.72 14.95
CA GLY A 66 3.31 2.86 15.49
C GLY A 66 2.62 3.37 16.75
N GLY A 67 2.63 2.59 17.83
CA GLY A 67 2.24 3.02 19.18
C GLY A 67 3.02 4.22 19.69
N ALA A 68 4.04 4.69 18.96
CA ALA A 68 4.79 5.91 19.23
C ALA A 68 4.90 6.87 18.02
N ALA A 69 4.39 6.53 16.83
CA ALA A 69 4.57 7.36 15.63
C ALA A 69 3.52 8.49 15.51
N ALA A 70 2.31 8.31 16.06
CA ALA A 70 1.25 9.31 16.00
C ALA A 70 1.58 10.61 16.77
N LYS A 71 2.50 10.57 17.76
CA LYS A 71 3.02 11.77 18.44
C LYS A 71 4.29 12.35 17.81
N LEU A 72 4.89 11.66 16.83
CA LEU A 72 6.14 12.07 16.17
C LEU A 72 5.91 12.76 14.82
N VAL A 73 4.66 12.94 14.40
CA VAL A 73 4.32 13.66 13.16
C VAL A 73 4.79 15.13 13.18
N GLU A 74 5.11 15.69 14.35
CA GLU A 74 5.72 17.02 14.47
C GLU A 74 7.25 17.06 14.32
N LYS A 75 7.95 15.92 14.24
CA LYS A 75 9.41 15.91 14.05
C LYS A 75 9.82 14.94 12.94
N ARG A 76 10.45 15.51 11.91
CA ARG A 76 11.12 14.77 10.82
C ARG A 76 12.20 13.83 11.37
N SER A 77 11.81 12.63 11.80
CA SER A 77 12.72 11.50 12.03
C SER A 77 11.94 10.23 12.37
N LEU A 78 12.44 9.11 11.87
CA LEU A 78 12.14 7.76 12.35
C LEU A 78 12.28 7.69 13.89
N SER A 79 11.57 6.79 14.58
CA SER A 79 11.83 6.62 16.01
C SER A 79 13.26 6.09 16.21
N SER A 80 14.04 6.76 17.07
CA SER A 80 15.42 6.39 17.40
C SER A 80 15.57 4.92 17.78
N ASP A 81 14.52 4.35 18.36
CA ASP A 81 14.51 3.03 18.98
C ASP A 81 14.38 1.90 17.94
N GLN A 82 13.67 2.16 16.83
CA GLN A 82 13.62 1.24 15.68
C GLN A 82 14.97 1.17 14.98
N ILE A 83 15.61 2.32 14.76
CA ILE A 83 16.95 2.39 14.16
C ILE A 83 17.95 1.65 15.05
N ARG A 84 17.98 1.92 16.36
CA ARG A 84 18.88 1.25 17.31
C ARG A 84 18.68 -0.26 17.34
N SER A 85 17.42 -0.73 17.35
CA SER A 85 17.13 -2.17 17.33
C SER A 85 17.62 -2.83 16.07
N LEU A 86 17.47 -2.16 14.94
CA LEU A 86 17.93 -2.64 13.64
C LEU A 86 19.46 -2.60 13.51
N GLU A 87 20.11 -1.56 14.03
CA GLU A 87 21.58 -1.50 14.12
C GLU A 87 22.13 -2.62 15.00
N ARG A 88 21.48 -2.93 16.13
CA ARG A 88 21.84 -4.10 16.96
C ARG A 88 21.65 -5.41 16.20
N LEU A 89 20.60 -5.54 15.40
CA LEU A 89 20.40 -6.70 14.53
C LEU A 89 21.55 -6.83 13.53
N LYS A 90 21.94 -5.75 12.86
CA LYS A 90 23.07 -5.71 11.92
C LYS A 90 24.40 -6.06 12.61
N ASP A 91 24.75 -5.36 13.69
CA ASP A 91 26.03 -5.47 14.38
C ASP A 91 26.24 -6.84 15.02
N ARG A 92 25.15 -7.47 15.49
CA ARG A 92 25.23 -8.81 16.09
C ARG A 92 25.39 -9.90 15.05
N THR A 93 25.02 -9.67 13.79
CA THR A 93 24.78 -10.76 12.85
C THR A 93 25.60 -10.73 11.56
N GLY A 94 26.05 -9.55 11.13
CA GLY A 94 26.82 -9.42 9.90
C GLY A 94 26.04 -9.71 8.61
N PHE A 95 24.70 -9.69 8.64
CA PHE A 95 23.86 -9.96 7.46
C PHE A 95 22.93 -8.79 7.09
N HIS A 96 22.32 -8.86 5.89
CA HIS A 96 21.46 -7.78 5.37
C HIS A 96 20.03 -7.89 5.91
N VAL A 97 19.51 -6.81 6.47
CA VAL A 97 18.14 -6.70 7.00
C VAL A 97 17.39 -5.59 6.29
N LEU A 98 16.18 -5.89 5.84
CA LEU A 98 15.20 -4.92 5.37
C LEU A 98 13.94 -5.01 6.22
N MET A 99 13.54 -3.90 6.83
CA MET A 99 12.34 -3.83 7.67
C MET A 99 11.35 -2.82 7.11
N GLY A 100 10.09 -3.24 6.96
CA GLY A 100 8.97 -2.33 6.68
C GLY A 100 8.67 -1.48 7.92
N ALA A 101 8.43 -0.18 7.72
CA ALA A 101 7.97 0.70 8.79
C ALA A 101 6.83 1.59 8.27
N ALA A 102 5.59 1.21 8.56
CA ALA A 102 4.38 1.87 8.09
C ALA A 102 3.72 2.68 9.21
N ALA A 103 3.19 3.85 8.87
CA ALA A 103 2.28 4.62 9.71
C ALA A 103 0.87 4.63 9.07
N ASP A 104 -0.09 4.00 9.76
CA ASP A 104 -1.53 4.29 9.75
C ASP A 104 -2.45 4.04 8.53
N LYS A 105 -2.03 3.51 7.36
CA LYS A 105 -2.98 3.32 6.21
C LYS A 105 -3.00 1.96 5.48
N GLN A 106 -2.93 0.87 6.24
CA GLN A 106 -2.87 -0.51 5.71
C GLN A 106 -4.08 -0.91 4.82
N SER A 107 -5.29 -0.40 5.10
CA SER A 107 -6.51 -0.77 4.36
C SER A 107 -6.49 -0.29 2.90
N LEU A 108 -5.96 0.91 2.66
CA LEU A 108 -5.94 1.52 1.34
C LEU A 108 -4.84 0.92 0.46
N GLU A 109 -3.70 0.61 1.07
CA GLU A 109 -2.62 -0.18 0.50
C GLU A 109 -3.12 -1.54 0.00
N ALA A 110 -3.77 -2.31 0.88
CA ALA A 110 -4.29 -3.63 0.55
C ALA A 110 -5.35 -3.56 -0.58
N SER A 111 -6.15 -2.50 -0.62
CA SER A 111 -7.17 -2.32 -1.66
C SER A 111 -6.56 -1.98 -3.01
N ARG A 112 -5.59 -1.03 -3.06
CA ARG A 112 -5.03 -0.53 -4.31
C ARG A 112 -3.99 -1.46 -4.93
N TYR A 113 -3.07 -1.97 -4.11
CA TYR A 113 -1.95 -2.78 -4.57
C TYR A 113 -2.21 -4.28 -4.39
N GLY A 114 -3.20 -4.69 -3.59
CA GLY A 114 -3.49 -6.11 -3.34
C GLY A 114 -2.42 -6.87 -2.57
N GLN A 115 -1.34 -6.19 -2.16
CA GLN A 115 -0.15 -6.72 -1.50
C GLN A 115 0.41 -5.66 -0.56
N GLY A 116 1.20 -6.07 0.44
CA GLY A 116 1.97 -5.13 1.26
C GLY A 116 2.95 -4.34 0.40
N LEU A 117 3.16 -3.05 0.67
CA LEU A 117 3.98 -2.16 -0.16
C LEU A 117 5.43 -2.64 -0.26
N LEU A 118 5.98 -3.18 0.83
CA LEU A 118 7.34 -3.70 0.81
C LEU A 118 7.42 -4.95 -0.08
N THR A 119 6.52 -5.91 0.12
CA THR A 119 6.40 -7.08 -0.76
C THR A 119 6.21 -6.67 -2.22
N TYR A 120 5.31 -5.73 -2.51
CA TYR A 120 5.05 -5.23 -3.86
C TYR A 120 6.32 -4.64 -4.49
N ALA A 121 7.03 -3.77 -3.78
CA ALA A 121 8.25 -3.13 -4.28
C ALA A 121 9.37 -4.15 -4.53
N LEU A 122 9.52 -5.15 -3.65
CA LEU A 122 10.48 -6.24 -3.85
C LEU A 122 10.15 -7.06 -5.10
N LEU A 123 8.89 -7.45 -5.29
CA LEU A 123 8.45 -8.20 -6.48
C LEU A 123 8.64 -7.38 -7.76
N GLN A 124 8.36 -6.08 -7.73
CA GLN A 124 8.60 -5.17 -8.84
C GLN A 124 10.10 -5.06 -9.17
N GLY A 125 10.96 -4.97 -8.15
CA GLY A 125 12.41 -5.00 -8.30
C GLY A 125 12.89 -6.28 -8.99
N MET A 126 12.44 -7.43 -8.50
CA MET A 126 12.75 -8.75 -9.07
C MET A 126 12.20 -8.93 -10.49
N LYS A 127 11.06 -8.32 -10.83
CA LYS A 127 10.48 -8.38 -12.18
C LYS A 127 11.26 -7.62 -13.24
N GLY A 128 12.19 -6.75 -12.82
CA GLY A 128 13.11 -6.08 -13.72
C GLY A 128 13.57 -4.71 -13.25
N ALA A 129 12.88 -4.07 -12.31
CA ALA A 129 13.21 -2.70 -11.91
C ALA A 129 14.54 -2.58 -11.14
N ALA A 130 15.04 -3.68 -10.55
CA ALA A 130 16.22 -3.67 -9.68
C ALA A 130 17.18 -4.84 -9.94
N LEU A 131 17.25 -5.32 -11.18
CA LEU A 131 18.16 -6.39 -11.56
C LEU A 131 19.56 -5.86 -11.90
N ARG A 132 20.58 -6.64 -11.56
CA ARG A 132 21.93 -6.47 -12.09
C ARG A 132 22.02 -7.24 -13.40
N ASP A 133 22.53 -6.58 -14.43
CA ASP A 133 22.67 -7.15 -15.77
C ASP A 133 21.35 -7.73 -16.32
N ASP A 134 20.22 -7.11 -15.94
CA ASP A 134 18.85 -7.54 -16.27
C ASP A 134 18.48 -8.98 -15.91
N GLN A 135 19.28 -9.65 -15.08
CA GLN A 135 19.12 -11.07 -14.75
C GLN A 135 19.33 -11.38 -13.28
N PHE A 136 20.26 -10.73 -12.58
CA PHE A 136 20.63 -11.12 -11.22
C PHE A 136 19.94 -10.27 -10.16
N VAL A 137 19.39 -10.92 -9.15
CA VAL A 137 18.78 -10.28 -7.99
C VAL A 137 19.89 -10.01 -6.96
N ASP A 138 20.45 -8.80 -7.00
CA ASP A 138 21.44 -8.32 -6.02
C ASP A 138 20.73 -7.74 -4.78
N VAL A 139 21.20 -8.12 -3.58
CA VAL A 139 20.56 -7.72 -2.32
C VAL A 139 20.53 -6.21 -2.13
N GLN A 140 21.65 -5.53 -2.34
CA GLN A 140 21.74 -4.10 -2.12
C GLN A 140 20.87 -3.33 -3.11
N LYS A 141 20.90 -3.68 -4.40
CA LYS A 141 20.03 -3.08 -5.42
C LYS A 141 18.56 -3.28 -5.11
N LEU A 142 18.17 -4.51 -4.76
CA LEU A 142 16.79 -4.84 -4.44
C LEU A 142 16.29 -4.08 -3.21
N PHE A 143 17.11 -4.00 -2.16
CA PHE A 143 16.78 -3.29 -0.93
C PHE A 143 16.69 -1.79 -1.15
N GLN A 144 17.63 -1.21 -1.91
CA GLN A 144 17.62 0.20 -2.24
C GLN A 144 16.39 0.56 -3.07
N HIS A 145 16.06 -0.24 -4.08
CA HIS A 145 14.82 -0.08 -4.86
C HIS A 145 13.59 -0.07 -3.95
N ALA A 146 13.49 -1.03 -3.02
CA ALA A 146 12.39 -1.06 -2.07
C ALA A 146 12.35 0.18 -1.16
N ALA A 147 13.51 0.65 -0.67
CA ALA A 147 13.60 1.85 0.16
C ALA A 147 13.19 3.13 -0.56
N ASP A 148 13.41 3.22 -1.88
CA ASP A 148 13.05 4.38 -2.70
C ASP A 148 11.58 4.31 -3.18
N GLU A 149 11.12 3.12 -3.56
CA GLU A 149 9.80 2.93 -4.15
C GLU A 149 8.67 2.94 -3.11
N VAL A 150 8.88 2.31 -1.94
CA VAL A 150 7.83 2.22 -0.91
C VAL A 150 7.31 3.59 -0.45
N PRO A 151 8.16 4.61 -0.18
CA PRO A 151 7.67 5.96 0.12
C PRO A 151 6.81 6.57 -0.99
N ARG A 152 7.15 6.32 -2.26
CA ARG A 152 6.38 6.80 -3.42
C ARG A 152 5.01 6.13 -3.49
N LEU A 153 4.98 4.80 -3.32
CA LEU A 153 3.75 4.02 -3.29
C LEU A 153 2.85 4.44 -2.12
N ALA A 154 3.43 4.60 -0.93
CA ALA A 154 2.73 5.04 0.28
C ALA A 154 2.13 6.44 0.11
N GLY A 155 2.92 7.40 -0.41
CA GLY A 155 2.46 8.77 -0.64
C GLY A 155 1.26 8.85 -1.58
N SER A 156 1.21 7.98 -2.58
CA SER A 156 0.07 7.90 -3.51
C SER A 156 -1.19 7.23 -2.96
N VAL A 157 -1.16 6.75 -1.71
CA VAL A 157 -2.34 6.38 -0.92
C VAL A 157 -2.47 7.26 0.33
N GLY A 158 -1.76 8.39 0.36
CA GLY A 158 -1.73 9.32 1.48
C GLY A 158 -1.17 8.71 2.78
N GLY A 159 -0.43 7.61 2.68
CA GLY A 159 0.27 6.96 3.78
C GLY A 159 1.74 7.38 3.84
N ILE A 160 2.41 7.03 4.93
CA ILE A 160 3.85 7.21 5.10
C ILE A 160 4.45 5.87 5.46
N GLN A 161 5.35 5.38 4.62
CA GLN A 161 6.11 4.17 4.87
C GLN A 161 7.53 4.37 4.40
N ARG A 162 8.51 4.04 5.25
CA ARG A 162 9.93 4.18 4.94
C ARG A 162 10.66 2.92 5.38
N PRO A 163 11.00 2.02 4.45
CA PRO A 163 11.76 0.84 4.80
C PRO A 163 13.12 1.21 5.38
N LEU A 164 13.57 0.41 6.33
CA LEU A 164 14.88 0.55 6.96
C LEU A 164 15.81 -0.54 6.47
N ILE A 165 16.99 -0.13 6.00
CA ILE A 165 18.05 -1.04 5.58
C ILE A 165 19.11 -1.07 6.68
N ALA A 166 19.44 -2.27 7.13
CA ALA A 166 20.62 -2.56 7.93
C ALA A 166 21.50 -3.49 7.10
N SER A 167 22.67 -3.03 6.68
CA SER A 167 23.58 -3.85 5.87
C SER A 167 25.02 -3.59 6.28
N PRO A 168 25.89 -4.61 6.31
CA PRO A 168 27.33 -4.41 6.45
C PRO A 168 27.87 -3.51 5.32
N LEU A 169 28.89 -2.71 5.61
CA LEU A 169 29.56 -1.90 4.60
C LEU A 169 30.35 -2.80 3.63
N GLY A 170 30.12 -2.64 2.32
CA GLY A 170 31.07 -3.03 1.27
C GLY A 170 30.77 -4.30 0.44
N ALA A 171 30.07 -5.31 0.96
CA ALA A 171 29.80 -6.53 0.20
C ALA A 171 28.29 -6.74 -0.01
N SER A 172 27.86 -6.75 -1.27
CA SER A 172 26.56 -7.29 -1.70
C SER A 172 26.75 -8.64 -2.37
N PHE A 173 25.66 -9.36 -2.62
CA PHE A 173 25.68 -10.64 -3.34
C PHE A 173 24.35 -10.89 -4.05
N ASP A 174 24.39 -11.74 -5.07
CA ASP A 174 23.18 -12.19 -5.73
C ASP A 174 22.49 -13.29 -4.92
N ILE A 175 21.17 -13.19 -4.79
CA ILE A 175 20.30 -14.20 -4.17
C ILE A 175 19.48 -15.00 -5.18
N GLY A 176 19.60 -14.68 -6.47
CA GLY A 176 18.93 -15.42 -7.53
C GLY A 176 19.24 -14.87 -8.92
N GLN A 177 18.90 -15.66 -9.93
CA GLN A 177 18.91 -15.28 -11.34
C GLN A 177 17.49 -15.44 -11.89
N LEU A 178 17.03 -14.45 -12.63
CA LEU A 178 15.69 -14.36 -13.23
C LEU A 178 15.85 -14.09 -14.72
N THR A 179 15.62 -15.13 -15.51
CA THR A 179 15.63 -15.06 -16.96
C THR A 179 14.35 -14.40 -17.50
N SER A 180 14.31 -14.11 -18.80
CA SER A 180 13.11 -13.58 -19.45
C SER A 180 11.89 -14.50 -19.32
N SER A 181 12.07 -15.81 -19.16
CA SER A 181 10.99 -16.76 -18.90
C SER A 181 10.51 -16.76 -17.45
N ASP A 182 11.34 -16.33 -16.49
CA ASP A 182 10.99 -16.31 -15.07
C ASP A 182 10.19 -15.05 -14.70
N LYS A 183 10.52 -13.90 -15.31
CA LYS A 183 9.89 -12.59 -15.00
C LYS A 183 8.35 -12.59 -15.09
N PRO A 184 7.71 -13.25 -16.08
CA PRO A 184 6.25 -13.34 -16.14
C PRO A 184 5.62 -14.15 -15.01
N LEU A 185 6.37 -15.07 -14.37
CA LEU A 185 5.88 -15.92 -13.28
C LEU A 185 5.82 -15.19 -11.94
N ILE A 186 6.44 -14.01 -11.83
CA ILE A 186 6.46 -13.23 -10.59
C ILE A 186 5.05 -12.63 -10.38
N PRO A 187 4.36 -12.99 -9.28
CA PRO A 187 2.97 -12.62 -9.03
C PRO A 187 2.88 -11.17 -8.51
N LEU A 188 3.24 -10.21 -9.35
CA LEU A 188 3.07 -8.79 -9.06
C LEU A 188 1.63 -8.39 -9.36
N ALA A 189 0.91 -7.92 -8.33
CA ALA A 189 -0.47 -7.50 -8.48
C ALA A 189 -0.59 -6.27 -9.39
N THR A 190 -1.70 -6.16 -10.13
CA THR A 190 -2.02 -4.96 -10.91
C THR A 190 -2.50 -3.85 -9.99
N VAL A 191 -1.93 -2.65 -10.15
CA VAL A 191 -2.36 -1.46 -9.41
C VAL A 191 -3.77 -1.08 -9.85
N LYS A 192 -4.70 -1.03 -8.90
CA LYS A 192 -6.09 -0.64 -9.19
C LYS A 192 -6.21 0.89 -9.20
N PRO A 193 -6.94 1.49 -10.16
CA PRO A 193 -7.29 2.89 -10.12
C PRO A 193 -8.13 3.20 -8.88
N MET A 194 -7.91 4.37 -8.30
CA MET A 194 -8.69 4.87 -7.18
C MET A 194 -9.60 5.99 -7.64
N ILE A 195 -10.87 5.95 -7.22
CA ILE A 195 -11.86 6.99 -7.53
C ILE A 195 -12.29 7.64 -6.22
N LEU A 196 -12.25 8.97 -6.20
CA LEU A 196 -12.68 9.81 -5.10
C LEU A 196 -14.20 9.92 -5.03
N LYS A 197 -14.70 10.56 -3.98
CA LYS A 197 -16.09 10.95 -3.89
C LYS A 197 -16.48 11.75 -5.13
N SER A 198 -17.46 11.25 -5.86
CA SER A 198 -17.90 11.82 -7.12
C SER A 198 -19.00 12.85 -6.89
N ALA A 199 -18.97 13.96 -7.64
CA ALA A 199 -19.97 15.02 -7.57
C ALA A 199 -20.67 15.21 -8.91
N PHE A 200 -22.00 15.31 -8.87
CA PHE A 200 -22.85 15.53 -10.05
C PHE A 200 -23.77 16.72 -9.79
N GLN A 201 -24.03 17.51 -10.82
CA GLN A 201 -24.89 18.69 -10.72
C GLN A 201 -25.76 18.82 -11.95
N ASP A 202 -26.99 19.26 -11.75
CA ASP A 202 -27.82 19.77 -12.83
C ASP A 202 -27.16 21.02 -13.43
N THR A 203 -27.23 21.15 -14.76
CA THR A 203 -26.61 22.24 -15.49
C THR A 203 -27.30 23.58 -15.21
N ASP A 204 -28.61 23.56 -15.02
CA ASP A 204 -29.44 24.76 -14.86
C ASP A 204 -29.64 25.11 -13.38
N GLU A 205 -29.91 24.11 -12.53
CA GLU A 205 -30.16 24.33 -11.09
C GLU A 205 -28.87 24.41 -10.24
N LEU A 206 -27.72 23.98 -10.79
CA LEU A 206 -26.42 23.93 -10.10
C LEU A 206 -26.40 23.07 -8.81
N ASP A 207 -27.37 22.16 -8.67
CA ASP A 207 -27.50 21.23 -7.54
C ASP A 207 -27.76 19.80 -8.05
N ASP A 208 -27.55 18.79 -7.20
CA ASP A 208 -27.85 17.39 -7.51
C ASP A 208 -29.33 17.06 -7.23
N THR A 209 -30.22 17.67 -8.01
CA THR A 209 -31.68 17.56 -7.92
C THR A 209 -32.22 16.12 -8.02
N ILE A 210 -31.45 15.19 -8.59
CA ILE A 210 -31.84 13.78 -8.75
C ILE A 210 -31.01 12.82 -7.88
N PHE A 211 -30.14 13.35 -7.01
CA PHE A 211 -29.24 12.57 -6.15
C PHE A 211 -28.35 11.59 -6.92
N LEU A 212 -27.95 11.93 -8.15
CA LEU A 212 -27.12 11.07 -9.00
C LEU A 212 -25.76 10.81 -8.36
N GLY A 213 -25.15 11.81 -7.73
CA GLY A 213 -23.89 11.65 -7.02
C GLY A 213 -23.99 10.65 -5.87
N LYS A 214 -25.09 10.66 -5.12
CA LYS A 214 -25.34 9.67 -4.06
C LYS A 214 -25.42 8.25 -4.64
N LEU A 215 -26.12 8.07 -5.76
CA LEU A 215 -26.26 6.78 -6.41
C LEU A 215 -24.91 6.26 -6.94
N VAL A 216 -24.15 7.11 -7.65
CA VAL A 216 -22.83 6.77 -8.19
C VAL A 216 -21.86 6.40 -7.06
N ASN A 217 -21.79 7.20 -5.99
CA ASN A 217 -20.92 6.92 -4.85
C ASN A 217 -21.32 5.63 -4.09
N SER A 218 -22.61 5.34 -3.95
CA SER A 218 -23.08 4.08 -3.35
C SER A 218 -22.58 2.88 -4.17
N ARG A 219 -22.73 2.95 -5.50
CA ARG A 219 -22.31 1.86 -6.39
C ARG A 219 -20.79 1.69 -6.44
N LEU A 220 -20.02 2.77 -6.46
CA LEU A 220 -18.55 2.73 -6.32
C LEU A 220 -18.13 2.02 -5.04
N ARG A 221 -18.78 2.37 -3.92
CA ARG A 221 -18.51 1.74 -2.61
C ARG A 221 -18.81 0.25 -2.64
N GLU A 222 -19.97 -0.15 -3.19
CA GLU A 222 -20.35 -1.56 -3.34
C GLU A 222 -19.38 -2.35 -4.22
N GLN A 223 -18.95 -1.79 -5.36
CA GLN A 223 -17.97 -2.42 -6.25
C GLN A 223 -16.59 -2.56 -5.58
N SER A 224 -16.16 -1.54 -4.84
CA SER A 224 -14.89 -1.53 -4.12
C SER A 224 -14.83 -2.56 -2.99
N MET A 225 -15.97 -2.93 -2.39
CA MET A 225 -16.05 -3.93 -1.31
C MET A 225 -15.94 -5.39 -1.82
N ARG A 226 -15.96 -5.62 -3.14
CA ARG A 226 -15.84 -6.96 -3.71
C ARG A 226 -14.39 -7.47 -3.60
N LEU A 227 -14.11 -8.18 -2.50
CA LEU A 227 -12.77 -8.71 -2.12
C LEU A 227 -12.01 -9.42 -3.26
N ARG A 228 -12.72 -10.15 -4.14
CA ARG A 228 -12.18 -10.74 -5.36
C ARG A 228 -12.98 -10.21 -6.55
N GLY A 229 -12.41 -9.26 -7.29
CA GLY A 229 -13.01 -8.73 -8.52
C GLY A 229 -13.25 -7.21 -8.54
N ALA A 230 -13.02 -6.48 -7.45
CA ALA A 230 -12.99 -5.02 -7.50
C ALA A 230 -11.90 -4.57 -8.49
N GLN A 231 -12.31 -3.89 -9.57
CA GLN A 231 -11.42 -3.32 -10.59
C GLN A 231 -10.98 -1.90 -10.24
N LEU A 232 -11.73 -1.25 -9.35
CA LEU A 232 -11.53 0.12 -8.88
C LEU A 232 -11.61 0.15 -7.35
N VAL A 233 -10.95 1.12 -6.73
CA VAL A 233 -11.00 1.37 -5.29
C VAL A 233 -11.71 2.70 -5.03
N TYR A 234 -12.80 2.68 -4.27
CA TYR A 234 -13.50 3.89 -3.87
C TYR A 234 -12.89 4.47 -2.60
N VAL A 235 -12.67 5.79 -2.58
CA VAL A 235 -12.26 6.53 -1.38
C VAL A 235 -13.22 7.67 -1.12
N ASP A 236 -13.82 7.66 0.06
CA ASP A 236 -14.76 8.68 0.50
C ASP A 236 -14.02 9.94 1.00
N THR A 237 -13.35 10.62 0.07
CA THR A 237 -12.63 11.87 0.31
C THR A 237 -12.63 12.71 -0.96
N ASP A 238 -12.46 14.03 -0.82
CA ASP A 238 -12.43 14.96 -1.94
C ASP A 238 -11.01 15.11 -2.54
N GLU A 239 -9.97 14.78 -1.77
CA GLU A 239 -8.58 14.90 -2.19
C GLU A 239 -7.72 13.72 -1.75
N LEU A 240 -7.03 13.10 -2.72
CA LEU A 240 -5.98 12.13 -2.45
C LEU A 240 -4.98 12.12 -3.62
N PRO A 241 -3.66 12.25 -3.36
CA PRO A 241 -2.65 12.21 -4.41
C PRO A 241 -2.72 10.91 -5.22
N GLY A 242 -2.78 11.03 -6.55
CA GLY A 242 -2.80 9.88 -7.46
C GLY A 242 -4.16 9.19 -7.62
N ALA A 243 -5.21 9.65 -6.94
CA ALA A 243 -6.58 9.20 -7.18
C ALA A 243 -7.26 10.04 -8.27
N TRP A 244 -8.29 9.46 -8.88
CA TRP A 244 -9.13 10.09 -9.89
C TRP A 244 -10.31 10.80 -9.22
N SER A 245 -10.48 12.08 -9.53
CA SER A 245 -11.77 12.75 -9.38
C SER A 245 -12.67 12.35 -10.55
N MET A 246 -13.96 12.12 -10.28
CA MET A 246 -14.98 11.89 -11.31
C MET A 246 -16.16 12.80 -11.03
N ASN A 247 -16.31 13.84 -11.85
CA ASN A 247 -17.36 14.84 -11.66
C ASN A 247 -18.18 15.00 -12.93
N GLY A 248 -19.49 15.19 -12.78
CA GLY A 248 -20.40 15.28 -13.91
C GLY A 248 -21.34 16.47 -13.84
N ARG A 249 -21.81 16.89 -15.02
CA ARG A 249 -23.01 17.72 -15.14
C ARG A 249 -24.06 16.98 -15.94
N TYR A 250 -25.31 17.11 -15.56
CA TYR A 250 -26.42 16.53 -16.30
C TYR A 250 -27.43 17.59 -16.71
N GLN A 251 -28.18 17.26 -17.76
CA GLN A 251 -29.30 18.06 -18.26
C GLN A 251 -30.49 17.15 -18.46
N ARG A 252 -31.67 17.61 -18.04
CA ARG A 252 -32.91 16.85 -18.10
C ARG A 252 -33.87 17.47 -19.11
N GLU A 253 -34.30 16.66 -20.08
CA GLU A 253 -35.32 17.02 -21.07
C GLU A 253 -36.48 16.01 -20.96
N GLY A 254 -37.48 16.36 -20.14
CA GLY A 254 -38.58 15.45 -19.82
C GLY A 254 -38.11 14.22 -19.05
N ASP A 255 -38.21 13.04 -19.65
CA ASP A 255 -37.70 11.79 -19.09
C ASP A 255 -36.24 11.52 -19.46
N ASN A 256 -35.69 12.18 -20.47
CA ASN A 256 -34.31 11.93 -20.91
C ASN A 256 -33.32 12.72 -20.04
N ILE A 257 -32.24 12.06 -19.65
CA ILE A 257 -31.13 12.66 -18.90
C ILE A 257 -29.83 12.43 -19.67
N LYS A 258 -29.14 13.51 -20.00
CA LYS A 258 -27.81 13.47 -20.61
C LYS A 258 -26.78 13.91 -19.59
N VAL A 259 -25.78 13.06 -19.33
CA VAL A 259 -24.72 13.33 -18.35
C VAL A 259 -23.39 13.45 -19.07
N LYS A 260 -22.66 14.53 -18.82
CA LYS A 260 -21.26 14.72 -19.23
C LYS A 260 -20.37 14.55 -18.01
N VAL A 261 -19.43 13.61 -18.07
CA VAL A 261 -18.52 13.28 -16.97
C VAL A 261 -17.10 13.65 -17.36
N VAL A 262 -16.37 14.23 -16.40
CA VAL A 262 -14.95 14.54 -16.52
C VAL A 262 -14.21 13.87 -15.38
N MET A 263 -13.19 13.10 -15.73
CA MET A 263 -12.27 12.46 -14.79
C MET A 263 -10.90 13.12 -14.84
N ARG A 264 -10.28 13.34 -13.69
CA ARG A 264 -8.92 13.91 -13.60
C ARG A 264 -8.07 13.22 -12.54
N ALA A 265 -6.82 12.94 -12.89
CA ALA A 265 -5.76 12.54 -11.96
C ALA A 265 -4.48 13.30 -12.31
N GLY A 266 -4.04 14.21 -11.44
CA GLY A 266 -2.93 15.12 -11.74
C GLY A 266 -3.20 15.94 -13.00
N THR A 267 -2.32 15.83 -14.00
CA THR A 267 -2.45 16.50 -15.30
C THR A 267 -3.27 15.71 -16.32
N VAL A 268 -3.60 14.45 -16.04
CA VAL A 268 -4.34 13.59 -16.97
C VAL A 268 -5.84 13.89 -16.85
N LYS A 269 -6.49 14.08 -18.00
CA LYS A 269 -7.93 14.31 -18.12
C LYS A 269 -8.55 13.30 -19.08
N ARG A 270 -9.67 12.70 -18.68
CA ARG A 270 -10.56 11.91 -19.53
C ARG A 270 -11.97 12.48 -19.42
N ASP A 271 -12.77 12.38 -20.47
CA ASP A 271 -14.18 12.75 -20.41
C ASP A 271 -15.02 11.84 -21.31
N PHE A 272 -16.31 11.74 -20.96
CA PHE A 272 -17.28 10.95 -21.70
C PHE A 272 -18.69 11.49 -21.46
N SER A 273 -19.66 10.98 -22.20
CA SER A 273 -21.07 11.27 -21.98
C SER A 273 -21.90 10.00 -22.03
N VAL A 274 -22.93 9.96 -21.20
CA VAL A 274 -23.93 8.88 -21.18
C VAL A 274 -25.33 9.49 -21.24
N GLN A 275 -26.30 8.69 -21.67
CA GLN A 275 -27.71 9.06 -21.70
C GLN A 275 -28.51 7.98 -20.98
N GLY A 276 -29.51 8.39 -20.22
CA GLY A 276 -30.43 7.51 -19.52
C GLY A 276 -31.77 8.20 -19.30
N THR A 277 -32.60 7.63 -18.43
CA THR A 277 -33.94 8.14 -18.15
C THR A 277 -34.14 8.47 -16.68
N ALA A 278 -35.06 9.39 -16.37
CA ALA A 278 -35.40 9.75 -15.00
C ALA A 278 -36.10 8.59 -14.26
N ASN A 279 -36.71 7.67 -15.01
CA ASN A 279 -37.31 6.45 -14.48
C ASN A 279 -36.30 5.35 -14.13
N ASP A 280 -35.03 5.43 -14.58
CA ASP A 280 -33.97 4.46 -14.27
C ASP A 280 -32.63 5.12 -13.91
N LEU A 281 -32.65 5.93 -12.85
CA LEU A 281 -31.43 6.52 -12.27
C LEU A 281 -30.39 5.47 -11.83
N PRO A 282 -30.77 4.31 -11.25
CA PRO A 282 -29.81 3.26 -10.94
C PRO A 282 -29.10 2.70 -12.18
N GLY A 283 -29.81 2.49 -13.29
CA GLY A 283 -29.21 2.09 -14.57
C GLY A 283 -28.29 3.15 -15.15
N LEU A 284 -28.68 4.43 -15.05
CA LEU A 284 -27.82 5.56 -15.44
C LEU A 284 -26.50 5.57 -14.65
N ALA A 285 -26.56 5.36 -13.33
CA ALA A 285 -25.36 5.28 -12.51
C ALA A 285 -24.45 4.11 -12.92
N VAL A 286 -25.01 2.95 -13.31
CA VAL A 286 -24.24 1.81 -13.84
C VAL A 286 -23.53 2.18 -15.13
N MET A 287 -24.24 2.80 -16.10
CA MET A 287 -23.63 3.24 -17.37
C MET A 287 -22.46 4.21 -17.16
N ILE A 288 -22.57 5.11 -16.17
CA ILE A 288 -21.46 6.02 -15.80
C ILE A 288 -20.24 5.23 -15.33
N LEU A 289 -20.45 4.25 -14.45
CA LEU A 289 -19.37 3.45 -13.88
C LEU A 289 -18.71 2.53 -14.90
N ASP A 290 -19.49 1.85 -15.74
CA ASP A 290 -18.95 0.99 -16.78
C ASP A 290 -18.06 1.80 -17.74
N ARG A 291 -18.53 2.98 -18.17
CA ARG A 291 -17.74 3.85 -19.04
C ARG A 291 -16.50 4.43 -18.37
N ALA A 292 -16.60 4.78 -17.08
CA ALA A 292 -15.44 5.21 -16.31
C ALA A 292 -14.41 4.08 -16.18
N GLN A 293 -14.85 2.86 -15.92
CA GLN A 293 -13.99 1.69 -15.75
C GLN A 293 -13.25 1.33 -17.03
N GLU A 294 -13.92 1.34 -18.19
CA GLU A 294 -13.28 1.16 -19.49
C GLU A 294 -12.12 2.14 -19.69
N LEU A 295 -12.36 3.44 -19.47
CA LEU A 295 -11.36 4.50 -19.68
C LEU A 295 -10.19 4.49 -18.67
N LEU A 296 -10.34 3.79 -17.55
CA LEU A 296 -9.31 3.69 -16.51
C LEU A 296 -8.47 2.41 -16.61
N LEU A 297 -8.91 1.43 -17.39
CA LEU A 297 -8.26 0.13 -17.55
C LEU A 297 -7.66 -0.08 -18.95
N GLU A 298 -7.91 0.85 -19.88
CA GLU A 298 -7.17 1.04 -21.14
C GLU A 298 -5.76 1.60 -20.92
#